data_AF-A0A4Q7PH46-F1
#
_entry.id   AF-A0A4Q7PH46-F1
#
_cell.length_a   1.000
_cell.length_b   1.000
_cell.length_c   1.000
_cell.angle_alpha   90.00
_cell.angle_beta   90.00
_cell.angle_gamma   90.00
#
_symmetry.space_group_name_H-M   'P 1'
#
loop_
_entity.id
_entity.type
_entity.pdbx_description
1 polymer ?
#
loop_
_entity_poly.entity_id
_entity_poly.type
_entity_poly.pdbx_seq_one_letter_code
_entity_poly.pdbx_strand_id
1 'polypeptide(L)'
;MKLYKFNKSNLFVALIIFVMVSLQTQAQQTCSVPPHDNVADGTSVYASGLCNQARVDHWWSVFNMRKSDWDSGFGFFDPCNLSRPLARTFAAMYLLTYSAEDYATNTGDYSGNALRWAYPYTANNTGRLQALCYKPGSTPGQWAGWAYGNRVELYLPYFYNFDVVMRAGTLLHEARHNGGKSHNGGSGCPRGASCDTNWSYQGSNMYEVLYLWWFAVDGTRTTSAIRNMARNRARAVQNNAFNTNPGFNI
;
A
#
# COMPACT_ATOMS: atom_id res chain seq x y z
N MET A 1 7.86 -59.20 -68.44
CA MET A 1 6.47 -58.82 -68.09
C MET A 1 6.03 -59.61 -66.87
N LYS A 2 6.07 -59.00 -65.67
CA LYS A 2 5.42 -59.49 -64.44
C LYS A 2 5.11 -58.27 -63.57
N LEU A 3 3.82 -58.01 -63.39
CA LEU A 3 3.23 -57.01 -62.49
C LEU A 3 3.25 -57.53 -61.06
N TYR A 4 3.63 -56.71 -60.08
CA TYR A 4 3.19 -56.78 -58.67
C TYR A 4 3.17 -55.35 -58.10
N LYS A 5 1.99 -54.73 -58.06
CA LYS A 5 1.10 -54.52 -56.90
C LYS A 5 1.54 -53.41 -55.94
N PHE A 6 0.75 -52.33 -56.00
CA PHE A 6 0.65 -51.23 -55.04
C PHE A 6 0.54 -51.72 -53.59
N ASN A 7 1.10 -50.94 -52.66
CA ASN A 7 0.32 -50.64 -51.47
C ASN A 7 0.50 -49.18 -51.02
N LYS A 8 -0.65 -48.50 -50.90
CA LYS A 8 -0.79 -47.12 -50.42
C LYS A 8 -0.71 -47.15 -48.90
N SER A 9 0.11 -46.31 -48.31
CA SER A 9 -0.03 -45.95 -46.89
C SER A 9 0.37 -44.50 -46.73
N ASN A 10 -0.67 -43.67 -46.58
CA ASN A 10 -0.59 -42.26 -46.23
C ASN A 10 0.12 -42.12 -44.89
N LEU A 11 1.25 -41.40 -44.85
CA LEU A 11 1.83 -40.93 -43.59
C LEU A 11 1.74 -39.40 -43.56
N PHE A 12 0.61 -38.90 -43.07
CA PHE A 12 0.49 -37.52 -42.62
C PHE A 12 1.31 -37.39 -41.34
N VAL A 13 2.46 -36.74 -41.40
CA VAL A 13 3.22 -36.33 -40.22
C VAL A 13 2.74 -34.93 -39.83
N ALA A 14 1.77 -34.87 -38.92
CA ALA A 14 1.44 -33.63 -38.21
C ALA A 14 2.45 -33.46 -37.06
N LEU A 15 3.43 -32.57 -37.24
CA LEU A 15 4.33 -32.18 -36.16
C LEU A 15 3.60 -31.21 -35.23
N ILE A 16 3.06 -31.73 -34.13
CA ILE A 16 2.49 -30.93 -33.05
C ILE A 16 3.65 -30.27 -32.29
N ILE A 17 3.84 -28.96 -32.51
CA ILE A 17 4.71 -28.14 -31.67
C ILE A 17 4.00 -27.96 -30.32
N PHE A 18 4.38 -28.76 -29.33
CA PHE A 18 4.00 -28.54 -27.93
C PHE A 18 4.73 -27.30 -27.42
N VAL A 19 4.09 -26.13 -27.54
CA VAL A 19 4.51 -24.95 -26.80
C VAL A 19 4.20 -25.22 -25.33
N MET A 20 5.21 -25.66 -24.58
CA MET A 20 5.18 -25.69 -23.12
C MET A 20 5.10 -24.24 -22.65
N VAL A 21 3.88 -23.71 -22.56
CA VAL A 21 3.62 -22.50 -21.79
C VAL A 21 3.85 -22.90 -20.34
N SER A 22 5.02 -22.57 -19.82
CA SER A 22 5.31 -22.65 -18.40
C SER A 22 4.31 -21.76 -17.67
N LEU A 23 3.19 -22.32 -17.26
CA LEU A 23 2.32 -21.74 -16.24
C LEU A 23 3.16 -21.68 -14.96
N GLN A 24 3.89 -20.59 -14.78
CA GLN A 24 4.45 -20.23 -13.50
C GLN A 24 3.26 -19.93 -12.58
N THR A 25 2.70 -20.97 -11.97
CA THR A 25 1.92 -20.79 -10.75
C THR A 25 2.87 -20.19 -9.74
N GLN A 26 2.75 -18.89 -9.48
CA GLN A 26 3.46 -18.29 -8.35
C GLN A 26 3.08 -19.10 -7.13
N ALA A 27 4.07 -19.76 -6.51
CA ALA A 27 3.84 -20.46 -5.26
C ALA A 27 3.19 -19.47 -4.28
N GLN A 28 2.05 -19.85 -3.72
CA GLN A 28 1.32 -19.04 -2.75
C GLN A 28 2.29 -18.66 -1.63
N GLN A 29 2.59 -17.36 -1.50
CA GLN A 29 3.45 -16.89 -0.42
C GLN A 29 2.75 -17.18 0.91
N THR A 30 3.42 -17.88 1.81
CA THR A 30 2.94 -18.10 3.18
C THR A 30 3.78 -17.29 4.15
N CYS A 31 3.13 -16.71 5.15
CA CYS A 31 3.79 -16.00 6.23
C CYS A 31 2.99 -16.13 7.52
N SER A 32 3.70 -16.05 8.64
CA SER A 32 3.11 -15.99 9.97
C SER A 32 2.79 -14.54 10.35
N VAL A 33 1.75 -14.39 11.16
CA VAL A 33 1.47 -13.13 11.85
C VAL A 33 2.51 -12.96 12.96
N PRO A 34 3.38 -11.93 12.91
CA PRO A 34 4.31 -11.67 13.99
C PRO A 34 3.56 -11.16 15.24
N PRO A 35 4.19 -11.24 16.43
CA PRO A 35 3.68 -10.60 17.64
C PRO A 35 3.41 -9.11 17.41
N HIS A 36 2.31 -8.61 17.94
CA HIS A 36 1.89 -7.22 17.77
C HIS A 36 0.98 -6.78 18.91
N ASP A 37 0.89 -5.47 19.12
CA ASP A 37 0.01 -4.86 20.11
C ASP A 37 -0.83 -3.77 19.42
N ASN A 38 -2.13 -4.05 19.27
CA ASN A 38 -3.11 -3.16 18.65
C ASN A 38 -3.35 -1.87 19.45
N VAL A 39 -3.06 -1.88 20.75
CA VAL A 39 -3.17 -0.70 21.61
C VAL A 39 -1.92 0.16 21.45
N ALA A 40 -0.74 -0.43 21.53
CA ALA A 40 0.52 0.29 21.39
C ALA A 40 0.68 0.94 20.02
N ASP A 41 0.21 0.29 18.95
CA ASP A 41 0.31 0.81 17.58
C ASP A 41 -0.87 1.73 17.18
N GLY A 42 -1.82 1.96 18.09
CA GLY A 42 -2.97 2.85 17.92
C GLY A 42 -4.14 2.28 17.11
N THR A 43 -4.04 1.07 16.58
CA THR A 43 -5.08 0.47 15.73
C THR A 43 -6.40 0.26 16.48
N SER A 44 -6.34 -0.10 17.76
CA SER A 44 -7.52 -0.40 18.59
C SER A 44 -8.49 0.78 18.73
N VAL A 45 -7.99 2.02 18.63
CA VAL A 45 -8.81 3.25 18.69
C VAL A 45 -9.87 3.27 17.59
N TYR A 46 -9.59 2.64 16.45
CA TYR A 46 -10.46 2.67 15.28
C TYR A 46 -11.33 1.42 15.14
N ALA A 47 -11.22 0.43 16.03
CA ALA A 47 -11.85 -0.89 15.90
C ALA A 47 -13.36 -0.81 15.64
N SER A 48 -14.07 0.02 16.40
CA SER A 48 -15.52 0.20 16.27
C SER A 48 -15.93 0.82 14.92
N GLY A 49 -15.02 1.58 14.31
CA GLY A 49 -15.19 2.19 13.00
C GLY A 49 -14.83 1.26 11.83
N LEU A 50 -14.27 0.07 12.04
CA LEU A 50 -13.89 -0.80 10.92
C LEU A 50 -15.03 -1.70 10.45
N CYS A 51 -15.85 -2.18 11.39
CA CYS A 51 -16.91 -3.16 11.14
C CYS A 51 -18.21 -2.57 10.63
N ASN A 52 -18.11 -1.71 9.62
CA ASN A 52 -19.27 -1.20 8.90
C ASN A 52 -19.20 -1.70 7.46
N GLN A 53 -20.13 -2.56 7.05
CA GLN A 53 -20.08 -3.20 5.74
C GLN A 53 -20.07 -2.20 4.59
N ALA A 54 -20.87 -1.13 4.66
CA ALA A 54 -20.89 -0.10 3.62
C ALA A 54 -19.53 0.60 3.45
N ARG A 55 -18.82 0.84 4.55
CA ARG A 55 -17.46 1.39 4.53
C ARG A 55 -16.44 0.39 3.96
N VAL A 56 -16.55 -0.87 4.36
CA VAL A 56 -15.73 -1.96 3.84
C VAL A 56 -15.91 -2.07 2.32
N ASP A 57 -17.15 -2.16 1.84
CA ASP A 57 -17.50 -2.25 0.42
C ASP A 57 -17.01 -1.03 -0.38
N HIS A 58 -17.12 0.17 0.21
CA HIS A 58 -16.58 1.39 -0.37
C HIS A 58 -15.08 1.31 -0.59
N TRP A 59 -14.30 0.88 0.41
CA TRP A 59 -12.86 0.73 0.23
C TRP A 59 -12.47 -0.41 -0.71
N TRP A 60 -13.20 -1.52 -0.71
CA TRP A 60 -13.02 -2.59 -1.70
C TRP A 60 -13.12 -2.06 -3.13
N SER A 61 -14.16 -1.25 -3.37
CA SER A 61 -14.43 -0.64 -4.67
C SER A 61 -13.36 0.39 -5.05
N VAL A 62 -13.11 1.37 -4.18
CA VAL A 62 -12.21 2.50 -4.44
C VAL A 62 -10.77 2.05 -4.69
N PHE A 63 -10.29 1.07 -3.92
CA PHE A 63 -8.91 0.58 -4.02
C PHE A 63 -8.76 -0.65 -4.90
N ASN A 64 -9.80 -1.02 -5.68
CA ASN A 64 -9.82 -2.17 -6.58
C ASN A 64 -9.23 -3.43 -5.92
N MET A 65 -9.60 -3.64 -4.65
CA MET A 65 -9.07 -4.74 -3.85
C MET A 65 -9.70 -6.04 -4.35
N ARG A 66 -8.95 -7.13 -4.34
CA ARG A 66 -9.46 -8.44 -4.79
C ARG A 66 -9.35 -9.48 -3.70
N LYS A 67 -10.34 -10.37 -3.64
CA LYS A 67 -10.35 -11.50 -2.69
C LYS A 67 -9.01 -12.24 -2.67
N SER A 68 -8.46 -12.56 -3.84
CA SER A 68 -7.19 -13.31 -3.98
C SER A 68 -5.97 -12.66 -3.32
N ASP A 69 -6.03 -11.36 -3.04
CA ASP A 69 -4.91 -10.59 -2.49
C ASP A 69 -5.00 -10.45 -0.97
N TRP A 70 -6.17 -10.78 -0.42
CA TRP A 70 -6.53 -10.52 0.96
C TRP A 70 -7.10 -11.77 1.63
N ASP A 71 -7.30 -12.86 0.89
CA ASP A 71 -7.57 -14.18 1.43
C ASP A 71 -6.28 -14.79 1.99
N SER A 72 -6.20 -16.12 2.14
CA SER A 72 -4.94 -16.76 2.57
C SER A 72 -4.38 -16.29 3.93
N GLY A 73 -5.28 -15.87 4.83
CA GLY A 73 -4.91 -15.39 6.17
C GLY A 73 -4.67 -13.89 6.29
N PHE A 74 -4.81 -13.11 5.21
CA PHE A 74 -4.71 -11.64 5.24
C PHE A 74 -5.97 -10.94 5.77
N GLY A 75 -7.10 -11.64 5.89
CA GLY A 75 -8.29 -11.17 6.61
C GLY A 75 -9.55 -10.98 5.78
N PHE A 76 -9.61 -11.41 4.51
CA PHE A 76 -10.80 -11.28 3.65
C PHE A 76 -12.10 -11.74 4.33
N PHE A 77 -12.08 -12.91 4.98
CA PHE A 77 -13.26 -13.48 5.65
C PHE A 77 -13.52 -12.89 7.04
N ASP A 78 -12.59 -12.10 7.56
CA ASP A 78 -12.65 -11.49 8.89
C ASP A 78 -12.01 -10.09 8.84
N PRO A 79 -12.63 -9.16 8.07
CA PRO A 79 -12.03 -7.86 7.73
C PRO A 79 -11.88 -6.91 8.92
N CYS A 80 -12.48 -7.27 10.05
CA CYS A 80 -12.49 -6.51 11.29
C CYS A 80 -11.43 -6.93 12.28
N ASN A 81 -10.85 -8.12 12.11
CA ASN A 81 -9.93 -8.66 13.08
C ASN A 81 -8.59 -7.93 13.01
N LEU A 82 -8.32 -7.10 14.01
CA LEU A 82 -7.12 -6.28 14.11
C LEU A 82 -5.81 -7.09 14.14
N SER A 83 -5.89 -8.40 14.37
CA SER A 83 -4.73 -9.29 14.25
C SER A 83 -4.36 -9.60 12.81
N ARG A 84 -5.24 -9.26 11.86
CA ARG A 84 -5.10 -9.54 10.43
C ARG A 84 -4.70 -8.28 9.65
N PRO A 85 -3.91 -8.43 8.57
CA PRO A 85 -3.47 -7.34 7.71
C PRO A 85 -4.58 -6.43 7.18
N LEU A 86 -5.73 -7.00 6.79
CA LEU A 86 -6.84 -6.25 6.19
C LEU A 86 -7.41 -5.22 7.17
N ALA A 87 -7.71 -5.62 8.41
CA ALA A 87 -8.26 -4.70 9.40
C ALA A 87 -7.29 -3.56 9.75
N ARG A 88 -5.98 -3.85 9.78
CA ARG A 88 -4.93 -2.84 10.01
C ARG A 88 -4.84 -1.83 8.86
N THR A 89 -5.05 -2.30 7.64
CA THR A 89 -5.16 -1.45 6.44
C THR A 89 -6.42 -0.59 6.50
N PHE A 90 -7.55 -1.16 6.91
CA PHE A 90 -8.80 -0.43 7.11
C PHE A 90 -8.70 0.61 8.23
N ALA A 91 -7.94 0.37 9.30
CA ALA A 91 -7.66 1.41 10.30
C ALA A 91 -6.87 2.58 9.71
N ALA A 92 -5.86 2.30 8.88
CA ALA A 92 -5.11 3.34 8.18
C ALA A 92 -5.99 4.12 7.17
N MET A 93 -6.87 3.44 6.45
CA MET A 93 -7.85 4.08 5.55
C MET A 93 -8.87 4.90 6.31
N TYR A 94 -9.35 4.44 7.46
CA TYR A 94 -10.23 5.21 8.34
C TYR A 94 -9.59 6.53 8.71
N LEU A 95 -8.32 6.48 9.13
CA LEU A 95 -7.53 7.63 9.52
C LEU A 95 -7.31 8.57 8.31
N LEU A 96 -6.94 8.05 7.13
CA LEU A 96 -6.86 8.86 5.90
C LEU A 96 -8.19 9.56 5.58
N THR A 97 -9.31 8.85 5.73
CA THR A 97 -10.63 9.34 5.29
C THR A 97 -11.22 10.36 6.26
N TYR A 98 -11.15 10.11 7.57
CA TYR A 98 -12.00 10.78 8.56
C TYR A 98 -11.25 11.65 9.57
N SER A 99 -9.99 12.01 9.30
CA SER A 99 -9.21 12.82 10.26
C SER A 99 -9.41 14.32 10.15
N ALA A 100 -10.05 14.82 9.09
CA ALA A 100 -10.54 16.19 9.03
C ALA A 100 -11.90 16.31 9.74
N GLU A 101 -12.16 17.45 10.38
CA GLU A 101 -13.49 17.75 10.91
C GLU A 101 -14.52 17.76 9.78
N ASP A 102 -14.17 18.42 8.67
CA ASP A 102 -14.87 18.54 7.41
C ASP A 102 -14.29 17.60 6.34
N TYR A 103 -14.15 16.31 6.63
CA TYR A 103 -13.57 15.36 5.68
C TYR A 103 -14.26 15.34 4.30
N ALA A 104 -13.48 15.04 3.26
CA ALA A 104 -13.99 14.93 1.90
C ALA A 104 -15.05 13.82 1.79
N THR A 105 -16.18 14.14 1.16
CA THR A 105 -17.32 13.20 0.99
C THR A 105 -17.28 12.45 -0.34
N ASN A 106 -16.37 12.82 -1.24
CA ASN A 106 -16.15 12.16 -2.52
C ASN A 106 -14.66 12.17 -2.89
N THR A 107 -14.25 11.27 -3.77
CA THR A 107 -12.85 11.14 -4.20
C THR A 107 -12.41 12.23 -5.19
N GLY A 108 -13.31 13.11 -5.66
CA GLY A 108 -12.96 14.23 -6.53
C GLY A 108 -12.55 15.51 -5.78
N ASP A 109 -12.66 15.52 -4.45
CA ASP A 109 -12.44 16.71 -3.64
C ASP A 109 -10.98 16.83 -3.18
N TYR A 110 -10.24 17.74 -3.83
CA TYR A 110 -8.84 18.05 -3.48
C TYR A 110 -8.68 19.38 -2.74
N SER A 111 -9.77 19.92 -2.20
CA SER A 111 -9.74 21.21 -1.50
C SER A 111 -9.17 21.10 -0.08
N GLY A 112 -8.90 22.25 0.52
CA GLY A 112 -8.49 22.35 1.93
C GLY A 112 -7.08 21.84 2.20
N ASN A 113 -6.85 21.43 3.44
CA ASN A 113 -5.56 20.94 3.91
C ASN A 113 -5.38 19.44 3.64
N ALA A 114 -4.22 18.89 4.01
CA ALA A 114 -3.90 17.49 3.74
C ALA A 114 -4.82 16.48 4.43
N LEU A 115 -5.52 16.85 5.50
CA LEU A 115 -6.52 15.94 6.09
C LEU A 115 -7.73 15.76 5.19
N ARG A 116 -8.05 16.77 4.38
CA ARG A 116 -9.19 16.73 3.47
C ARG A 116 -8.82 16.05 2.14
N TRP A 117 -7.74 16.48 1.49
CA TRP A 117 -7.41 15.99 0.14
C TRP A 117 -6.62 14.66 0.11
N ALA A 118 -5.97 14.24 1.20
CA ALA A 118 -5.09 13.06 1.16
C ALA A 118 -5.84 11.76 0.83
N TYR A 119 -7.03 11.54 1.39
CA TYR A 119 -7.82 10.36 1.06
C TYR A 119 -8.27 10.35 -0.41
N PRO A 120 -8.92 11.41 -0.93
CA PRO A 120 -9.24 11.53 -2.36
C PRO A 120 -8.03 11.29 -3.27
N TYR A 121 -6.87 11.86 -2.94
CA TYR A 121 -5.64 11.63 -3.69
C TYR A 121 -5.18 10.18 -3.64
N THR A 122 -5.16 9.59 -2.44
CA THR A 122 -4.75 8.19 -2.25
C THR A 122 -5.68 7.25 -3.02
N ALA A 123 -7.00 7.48 -2.93
CA ALA A 123 -8.02 6.74 -3.65
C ALA A 123 -7.79 6.73 -5.18
N ASN A 124 -7.56 7.88 -5.79
CA ASN A 124 -7.43 7.98 -7.25
C ASN A 124 -6.08 7.52 -7.80
N ASN A 125 -5.03 7.52 -6.97
CA ASN A 125 -3.67 7.22 -7.43
C ASN A 125 -3.15 5.85 -6.97
N THR A 126 -3.84 5.14 -6.08
CA THR A 126 -3.40 3.80 -5.66
C THR A 126 -3.59 2.76 -6.77
N GLY A 127 -4.71 2.83 -7.51
CA GLY A 127 -5.12 1.79 -8.45
C GLY A 127 -5.59 0.53 -7.69
N ARG A 128 -4.91 -0.60 -7.85
CA ARG A 128 -5.16 -1.82 -7.05
C ARG A 128 -4.35 -1.83 -5.76
N LEU A 129 -4.98 -2.13 -4.63
CA LEU A 129 -4.28 -2.36 -3.37
C LEU A 129 -4.28 -3.85 -3.03
N GLN A 130 -3.08 -4.42 -2.84
CA GLN A 130 -2.90 -5.84 -2.55
C GLN A 130 -1.92 -6.09 -1.41
N ALA A 131 -2.12 -7.20 -0.70
CA ALA A 131 -1.24 -7.64 0.38
C ALA A 131 -0.39 -8.83 -0.08
N LEU A 132 0.87 -8.83 0.33
CA LEU A 132 1.83 -9.91 0.11
C LEU A 132 2.64 -10.13 1.39
N CYS A 133 3.28 -11.29 1.50
CA CYS A 133 4.14 -11.56 2.64
C CYS A 133 5.43 -10.73 2.57
N TYR A 134 6.01 -10.64 1.38
CA TYR A 134 7.21 -9.86 1.07
C TYR A 134 7.29 -9.55 -0.42
N LYS A 135 8.06 -8.51 -0.76
CA LYS A 135 8.26 -8.11 -2.16
C LYS A 135 8.96 -9.24 -2.93
N PRO A 136 8.39 -9.71 -4.06
CA PRO A 136 9.05 -10.71 -4.88
C PRO A 136 10.46 -10.24 -5.32
N GLY A 137 11.43 -11.14 -5.18
CA GLY A 137 12.84 -10.84 -5.50
C GLY A 137 13.59 -9.99 -4.48
N SER A 138 13.04 -9.77 -3.27
CA SER A 138 13.76 -9.14 -2.17
C SER A 138 13.86 -10.03 -0.94
N THR A 139 14.70 -9.64 0.02
CA THR A 139 14.74 -10.26 1.34
C THR A 139 13.43 -9.98 2.10
N PRO A 140 12.80 -10.99 2.73
CA PRO A 140 11.63 -10.78 3.58
C PRO A 140 11.89 -9.75 4.69
N GLY A 141 10.91 -8.89 4.94
CA GLY A 141 11.01 -7.85 5.97
C GLY A 141 11.72 -6.55 5.54
N GLN A 142 12.34 -6.51 4.36
CA GLN A 142 13.05 -5.31 3.86
C GLN A 142 12.09 -4.19 3.40
N TRP A 143 10.92 -4.56 2.88
CA TRP A 143 9.96 -3.62 2.29
C TRP A 143 8.66 -3.61 3.08
N ALA A 144 8.08 -2.43 3.24
CA ALA A 144 6.77 -2.26 3.88
C ALA A 144 5.66 -2.01 2.84
N GLY A 145 5.94 -1.18 1.84
CA GLY A 145 5.05 -0.91 0.71
C GLY A 145 5.84 -0.75 -0.58
N TRP A 146 5.17 -0.93 -1.72
CA TRP A 146 5.74 -0.63 -3.02
C TRP A 146 4.67 -0.32 -4.06
N ALA A 147 4.75 0.88 -4.63
CA ALA A 147 4.08 1.26 -5.85
C ALA A 147 4.72 0.62 -7.09
N TYR A 148 3.94 -0.15 -7.85
CA TYR A 148 4.41 -0.82 -9.06
C TYR A 148 3.35 -0.79 -10.16
N GLY A 149 3.63 -0.09 -11.26
CA GLY A 149 2.69 0.08 -12.36
C GLY A 149 1.45 0.84 -11.91
N ASN A 150 0.30 0.17 -11.83
CA ASN A 150 -0.98 0.74 -11.42
C ASN A 150 -1.52 0.13 -10.12
N ARG A 151 -0.62 -0.29 -9.22
CA ARG A 151 -0.97 -0.90 -7.94
C ARG A 151 -0.02 -0.50 -6.83
N VAL A 152 -0.48 -0.68 -5.60
CA VAL A 152 0.34 -0.62 -4.39
C VAL A 152 0.31 -2.00 -3.73
N GLU A 153 1.50 -2.49 -3.41
CA GLU A 153 1.74 -3.75 -2.72
C GLU A 153 2.11 -3.44 -1.27
N LEU A 154 1.44 -4.08 -0.31
CA LEU A 154 1.68 -3.93 1.12
C LEU A 154 2.24 -5.23 1.70
N TYR A 155 3.24 -5.13 2.57
CA TYR A 155 3.98 -6.28 3.10
C TYR A 155 3.91 -6.36 4.63
N LEU A 156 4.36 -7.48 5.20
CA LEU A 156 4.34 -7.71 6.66
C LEU A 156 4.85 -6.53 7.51
N PRO A 157 5.97 -5.86 7.20
CA PRO A 157 6.41 -4.71 7.97
C PRO A 157 5.39 -3.56 8.02
N TYR A 158 4.65 -3.30 6.93
CA TYR A 158 3.59 -2.29 6.95
C TYR A 158 2.48 -2.67 7.93
N PHE A 159 2.07 -3.94 7.94
CA PHE A 159 0.99 -4.38 8.81
C PHE A 159 1.40 -4.40 10.28
N TYR A 160 2.62 -4.79 10.60
CA TYR A 160 2.99 -5.16 11.98
C TYR A 160 4.13 -4.36 12.62
N ASN A 161 4.95 -3.65 11.84
CA ASN A 161 6.05 -2.84 12.39
C ASN A 161 5.70 -1.35 12.45
N PHE A 162 4.61 -0.93 11.79
CA PHE A 162 4.20 0.46 11.73
C PHE A 162 3.11 0.72 12.77
N ASP A 163 3.04 1.94 13.27
CA ASP A 163 1.83 2.44 13.92
C ASP A 163 0.77 2.81 12.88
N VAL A 164 -0.46 3.04 13.33
CA VAL A 164 -1.61 3.30 12.46
C VAL A 164 -1.45 4.57 11.61
N VAL A 165 -0.79 5.61 12.11
CA VAL A 165 -0.56 6.86 11.37
C VAL A 165 0.54 6.71 10.34
N MET A 166 1.58 5.94 10.65
CA MET A 166 2.63 5.59 9.70
C MET A 166 2.08 4.73 8.56
N ARG A 167 1.14 3.81 8.83
CA ARG A 167 0.41 3.09 7.78
C ARG A 167 -0.38 4.04 6.88
N ALA A 168 -1.11 5.00 7.46
CA ALA A 168 -1.88 5.99 6.71
C ALA A 168 -0.96 6.86 5.82
N GLY A 169 0.13 7.40 6.38
CA GLY A 169 1.13 8.16 5.63
C GLY A 169 1.80 7.34 4.52
N THR A 170 2.06 6.05 4.76
CA THR A 170 2.64 5.16 3.74
C THR A 170 1.68 4.92 2.57
N LEU A 171 0.37 4.78 2.81
CA LEU A 171 -0.59 4.66 1.72
C LEU A 171 -0.57 5.89 0.80
N LEU A 172 -0.53 7.10 1.38
CA LEU A 172 -0.40 8.33 0.62
C LEU A 172 0.94 8.42 -0.12
N HIS A 173 2.03 7.99 0.52
CA HIS A 173 3.36 7.92 -0.05
C HIS A 173 3.38 7.05 -1.32
N GLU A 174 2.87 5.82 -1.22
CA GLU A 174 2.84 4.89 -2.36
C GLU A 174 1.87 5.37 -3.45
N ALA A 175 0.75 5.98 -3.08
CA ALA A 175 -0.14 6.62 -4.05
C ALA A 175 0.55 7.76 -4.80
N ARG A 176 1.45 8.52 -4.16
CA ARG A 176 2.22 9.59 -4.83
C ARG A 176 3.22 9.04 -5.86
N HIS A 177 3.82 7.88 -5.60
CA HIS A 177 4.64 7.18 -6.59
C HIS A 177 3.82 6.86 -7.85
N ASN A 178 2.65 6.24 -7.69
CA ASN A 178 1.75 5.94 -8.82
C ASN A 178 1.16 7.20 -9.47
N GLY A 179 1.01 8.29 -8.71
CA GLY A 179 0.63 9.62 -9.21
C GLY A 179 1.72 10.33 -10.01
N GLY A 180 2.81 9.64 -10.39
CA GLY A 180 3.83 10.11 -11.33
C GLY A 180 5.03 10.81 -10.68
N LYS A 181 5.15 10.76 -9.35
CA LYS A 181 6.20 11.47 -8.60
C LYS A 181 6.93 10.51 -7.67
N SER A 182 7.90 9.81 -8.25
CA SER A 182 8.79 8.94 -7.48
C SER A 182 9.91 9.68 -6.77
N HIS A 183 10.83 8.98 -6.11
CA HIS A 183 12.02 9.57 -5.52
C HIS A 183 12.99 10.04 -6.61
N ASN A 184 13.61 11.21 -6.41
CA ASN A 184 14.56 11.78 -7.36
C ASN A 184 15.90 12.19 -6.70
N GLY A 185 16.06 11.96 -5.40
CA GLY A 185 17.23 12.39 -4.63
C GLY A 185 18.45 11.47 -4.73
N GLY A 186 18.30 10.26 -5.28
CA GLY A 186 19.38 9.27 -5.23
C GLY A 186 19.79 9.01 -3.78
N SER A 187 21.08 8.79 -3.49
CA SER A 187 21.58 8.50 -2.15
C SER A 187 21.95 9.73 -1.30
N GLY A 188 21.37 10.90 -1.59
CA GLY A 188 21.76 12.16 -0.94
C GLY A 188 21.21 12.37 0.48
N CYS A 189 20.51 11.38 1.04
CA CYS A 189 19.99 11.39 2.41
C CYS A 189 20.09 9.98 3.04
N PRO A 190 19.92 9.83 4.36
CA PRO A 190 20.05 8.55 5.06
C PRO A 190 19.18 7.39 4.53
N ARG A 191 18.07 7.71 3.83
CA ARG A 191 17.17 6.70 3.24
C ARG A 191 17.63 6.17 1.87
N GLY A 192 18.82 6.52 1.39
CA GLY A 192 19.36 5.99 0.13
C GLY A 192 18.44 6.32 -1.04
N ALA A 193 18.20 5.39 -1.97
CA ALA A 193 17.35 5.63 -3.15
C ALA A 193 15.91 6.11 -2.86
N SER A 194 15.48 6.12 -1.59
CA SER A 194 14.19 6.66 -1.15
C SER A 194 14.22 8.15 -0.77
N CYS A 195 15.22 8.92 -1.21
CA CYS A 195 15.31 10.36 -0.96
C CYS A 195 14.53 11.17 -2.01
N ASP A 196 13.87 12.23 -1.55
CA ASP A 196 13.46 13.34 -2.42
C ASP A 196 14.59 14.39 -2.46
N THR A 197 14.76 15.11 -3.57
CA THR A 197 15.82 16.14 -3.63
C THR A 197 15.59 17.25 -2.62
N ASN A 198 14.35 17.70 -2.47
CA ASN A 198 13.95 18.84 -1.64
C ASN A 198 12.41 18.88 -1.52
N TRP A 199 11.91 19.81 -0.71
CA TRP A 199 10.47 20.01 -0.51
C TRP A 199 9.73 20.43 -1.80
N SER A 200 10.33 21.30 -2.62
CA SER A 200 9.70 21.85 -3.83
C SER A 200 9.51 20.81 -4.94
N TYR A 201 10.23 19.69 -4.89
CA TYR A 201 10.01 18.57 -5.79
C TYR A 201 8.60 17.95 -5.64
N GLN A 202 8.00 18.08 -4.46
CA GLN A 202 6.68 17.53 -4.13
C GLN A 202 6.61 16.01 -4.36
N GLY A 203 7.65 15.29 -3.96
CA GLY A 203 7.73 13.83 -4.02
C GLY A 203 6.90 13.14 -2.94
N SER A 204 7.02 11.82 -2.86
CA SER A 204 6.25 11.00 -1.92
C SER A 204 6.58 11.29 -0.45
N ASN A 205 7.84 11.65 -0.12
CA ASN A 205 8.20 12.00 1.26
C ASN A 205 7.55 13.33 1.68
N MET A 206 7.44 14.30 0.77
CA MET A 206 6.75 15.58 1.06
C MET A 206 5.28 15.35 1.37
N TYR A 207 4.58 14.52 0.59
CA TYR A 207 3.17 14.20 0.81
C TYR A 207 2.96 13.46 2.15
N GLU A 208 3.81 12.48 2.45
CA GLU A 208 3.79 11.77 3.74
C GLU A 208 3.98 12.76 4.92
N VAL A 209 5.01 13.61 4.88
CA VAL A 209 5.28 14.61 5.93
C VAL A 209 4.11 15.58 6.08
N LEU A 210 3.58 16.10 4.97
CA LEU A 210 2.53 17.10 4.98
C LEU A 210 1.24 16.56 5.61
N TYR A 211 0.84 15.33 5.27
CA TYR A 211 -0.30 14.67 5.88
C TYR A 211 -0.10 14.43 7.37
N LEU A 212 1.05 13.85 7.75
CA LEU A 212 1.35 13.53 9.15
C LEU A 212 1.44 14.78 10.03
N TRP A 213 1.99 15.87 9.50
CA TRP A 213 2.04 17.16 10.19
C TRP A 213 0.63 17.69 10.47
N TRP A 214 -0.21 17.76 9.43
CA TRP A 214 -1.60 18.20 9.59
C TRP A 214 -2.37 17.29 10.56
N PHE A 215 -2.15 15.99 10.53
CA PHE A 215 -2.78 15.06 11.47
C PHE A 215 -2.32 15.31 12.90
N ALA A 216 -1.03 15.59 13.10
CA ALA A 216 -0.48 15.88 14.41
C ALA A 216 -1.05 17.15 15.06
N VAL A 217 -1.40 18.17 14.27
CA VAL A 217 -1.94 19.45 14.77
C VAL A 217 -3.46 19.43 14.85
N ASP A 218 -4.15 18.99 13.79
CA ASP A 218 -5.59 19.20 13.60
C ASP A 218 -6.38 17.89 13.39
N GLY A 219 -5.71 16.73 13.48
CA GLY A 219 -6.37 15.44 13.35
C GLY A 219 -7.48 15.26 14.39
N THR A 220 -8.69 14.92 13.92
CA THR A 220 -9.85 14.63 14.75
C THR A 220 -10.11 13.11 14.83
N ARG A 221 -11.05 12.70 15.70
CA ARG A 221 -11.42 11.28 15.90
C ARG A 221 -10.20 10.40 16.26
N THR A 222 -9.29 10.96 17.04
CA THR A 222 -8.01 10.35 17.41
C THR A 222 -7.62 10.75 18.84
N THR A 223 -6.50 10.24 19.33
CA THR A 223 -5.96 10.56 20.67
C THR A 223 -4.74 11.47 20.56
N SER A 224 -4.38 12.12 21.68
CA SER A 224 -3.11 12.87 21.77
C SER A 224 -1.89 11.97 21.53
N ALA A 225 -1.93 10.71 21.97
CA ALA A 225 -0.86 9.73 21.75
C ALA A 225 -0.64 9.45 20.26
N ILE A 226 -1.72 9.22 19.49
CA ILE A 226 -1.63 8.96 18.05
C ILE A 226 -1.19 10.22 17.28
N ARG A 227 -1.63 11.43 17.71
CA ARG A 227 -1.10 12.69 17.17
C ARG A 227 0.40 12.87 17.44
N ASN A 228 0.89 12.42 18.59
CA ASN A 228 2.33 12.42 18.89
C ASN A 228 3.10 11.41 18.03
N MET A 229 2.55 10.22 17.76
CA MET A 229 3.12 9.27 16.81
C MET A 229 3.29 9.93 15.42
N ALA A 230 2.26 10.64 14.95
CA ALA A 230 2.30 11.32 13.66
C ALA A 230 3.37 12.43 13.64
N ARG A 231 3.46 13.24 14.69
CA ARG A 231 4.51 14.27 14.83
C ARG A 231 5.91 13.66 14.77
N ASN A 232 6.14 12.58 15.51
CA ASN A 232 7.43 11.89 15.56
C ASN A 232 7.80 11.31 14.19
N ARG A 233 6.83 10.68 13.51
CA ARG A 233 7.05 10.16 12.15
C ARG A 233 7.32 11.28 11.16
N ALA A 234 6.55 12.37 11.20
CA ALA A 234 6.73 13.52 10.31
C ALA A 234 8.15 14.11 10.45
N ARG A 235 8.62 14.32 11.70
CA ARG A 235 10.00 14.75 11.98
C ARG A 235 11.03 13.76 11.46
N ALA A 236 10.83 12.47 11.69
CA ALA A 236 11.76 11.44 11.24
C ALA A 236 11.90 11.40 9.72
N VAL A 237 10.80 11.54 8.97
CA VAL A 237 10.84 11.61 7.49
C VAL A 237 11.45 12.93 7.04
N GLN A 238 11.03 14.06 7.60
CA GLN A 238 11.57 15.37 7.28
C GLN A 238 13.09 15.45 7.43
N ASN A 239 13.62 14.88 8.51
CA ASN A 239 15.06 14.96 8.82
C ASN A 239 15.91 13.99 7.99
N ASN A 240 15.34 12.90 7.50
CA ASN A 240 16.12 11.80 6.93
C ASN A 240 15.78 11.45 5.48
N ALA A 241 14.75 12.05 4.88
CA ALA A 241 14.22 11.66 3.57
C ALA A 241 14.42 12.70 2.46
N PHE A 242 15.16 13.77 2.73
CA PHE A 242 15.44 14.84 1.77
C PHE A 242 16.93 15.10 1.66
N ASN A 243 17.46 15.31 0.45
CA ASN A 243 18.85 15.72 0.26
C ASN A 243 19.08 17.13 0.82
N THR A 244 18.12 18.02 0.60
CA THR A 244 18.08 19.35 1.21
C THR A 244 16.95 19.39 2.23
N ASN A 245 17.31 19.56 3.50
CA ASN A 245 16.33 19.69 4.58
C ASN A 245 15.37 20.86 4.27
N PRO A 246 14.05 20.69 4.43
CA PRO A 246 13.06 21.74 4.14
C PRO A 246 13.18 23.01 5.00
N GLY A 247 13.94 23.01 6.10
CA GLY A 247 14.30 24.20 6.88
C GLY A 247 13.24 24.71 7.87
N PHE A 248 12.07 24.07 7.96
CA PHE A 248 11.07 24.36 8.99
C PHE A 248 11.10 23.32 10.11
N ASN A 249 10.49 23.62 11.25
CA ASN A 249 10.36 22.67 12.36
C ASN A 249 8.92 22.16 12.46
N ILE A 250 8.79 20.87 12.77
CA ILE A 250 7.53 20.19 13.12
C ILE A 250 7.46 20.00 14.62
#